data_AF-A0AAE1W481-F1
#
_entry.id   AF-A0AAE1W481-F1
#
_cell.length_a   1.000
_cell.length_b   1.000
_cell.length_c   1.000
_cell.angle_alpha   90.00
_cell.angle_beta   90.00
_cell.angle_gamma   90.00
#
_symmetry.space_group_name_H-M   'P 1'
#
loop_
_entity.id
_entity.type
_entity.pdbx_description
1 polymer ?
#
loop_
_entity_poly.entity_id
_entity_poly.type
_entity_poly.pdbx_seq_one_letter_code
_entity_poly.pdbx_strand_id
1 'polypeptide(L)'
;MSQARANPSTDFIPPTTQHQYNDSALEGVTANVKLLLKLIQDHKDACDKEKNGSRRMLRVATMITILDNVRDRIQKSQSFGNKRSESDLRRCNTDLRPDNVPSDVKQIRESAVDEENERLRKELNASLAARKSLQAMCSSFGKEKEIMAAQLSRKKVQECVSKHKEKKYGGVGGGESQGNVALQERNKALSEQLLKSLDGYRSMKRKLKLAQEENVKMHATMDEMREKIMRSLKRVGSFKERLSLSSGSKPQIDVQEEILALESIFECFQMMVTKYDKKQGECIQPKGEINACKPSVLA
;
A
#
# COMPACT_ATOMS: atom_id res chain seq x y z
N MET A 1 55.05 28.21 -23.48
CA MET A 1 53.72 27.85 -24.02
C MET A 1 53.68 26.34 -24.20
N SER A 2 52.73 25.67 -23.54
CA SER A 2 52.23 24.30 -23.80
C SER A 2 53.19 23.12 -23.51
N GLN A 3 53.23 22.63 -22.27
CA GLN A 3 52.46 21.49 -21.75
C GLN A 3 52.73 20.14 -22.44
N ALA A 4 53.73 19.42 -21.89
CA ALA A 4 53.87 17.98 -22.01
C ALA A 4 52.86 17.30 -21.08
N ARG A 5 52.03 16.42 -21.65
CA ARG A 5 51.16 15.48 -20.91
C ARG A 5 52.03 14.41 -20.26
N ALA A 6 52.13 14.45 -18.93
CA ALA A 6 52.54 13.31 -18.13
C ALA A 6 51.26 12.66 -17.56
N ASN A 7 51.08 11.38 -17.85
CA ASN A 7 50.10 10.53 -17.17
C ASN A 7 50.62 10.17 -15.78
N PRO A 8 49.75 10.17 -14.77
CA PRO A 8 49.82 9.14 -13.73
C PRO A 8 48.59 8.23 -13.81
N SER A 9 48.85 6.93 -13.88
CA SER A 9 47.86 5.89 -13.59
C SER A 9 47.28 6.10 -12.19
N THR A 10 45.96 6.23 -12.11
CA THR A 10 45.23 6.05 -10.87
C THR A 10 44.34 4.84 -11.03
N ASP A 11 44.79 3.71 -10.47
CA ASP A 11 43.97 2.52 -10.25
C ASP A 11 42.80 2.89 -9.33
N PHE A 12 41.64 3.18 -9.93
CA PHE A 12 40.39 3.28 -9.21
C PHE A 12 39.81 1.88 -9.02
N ILE A 13 40.19 1.26 -7.91
CA ILE A 13 39.47 0.13 -7.33
C ILE A 13 38.07 0.64 -6.96
N PRO A 14 36.97 0.02 -7.47
CA PRO A 14 35.63 0.40 -7.03
C PRO A 14 35.48 0.08 -5.54
N PRO A 15 34.88 0.96 -4.72
CA PRO A 15 34.60 0.62 -3.35
C PRO A 15 33.57 -0.50 -3.38
N THR A 16 34.03 -1.71 -3.04
CA THR A 16 33.13 -2.80 -2.68
C THR A 16 32.51 -2.39 -1.37
N THR A 17 31.37 -1.70 -1.42
CA THR A 17 30.47 -1.57 -0.29
C THR A 17 29.91 -2.96 -0.02
N GLN A 18 30.71 -3.82 0.63
CA GLN A 18 30.16 -4.89 1.44
C GLN A 18 29.37 -4.19 2.53
N HIS A 19 28.10 -3.92 2.24
CA HIS A 19 27.09 -3.79 3.26
C HIS A 19 27.07 -5.14 4.00
N GLN A 20 27.95 -5.30 4.99
CA GLN A 20 27.69 -6.15 6.14
C GLN A 20 26.45 -5.55 6.82
N TYR A 21 25.27 -5.86 6.29
CA TYR A 21 24.08 -5.90 7.11
C TYR A 21 24.42 -6.87 8.25
N ASN A 22 24.20 -6.44 9.48
CA ASN A 22 24.40 -7.27 10.67
C ASN A 22 23.57 -8.55 10.54
N ASP A 23 24.16 -9.61 9.97
CA ASP A 23 23.48 -10.86 9.64
C ASP A 23 22.94 -11.50 10.93
N SER A 24 23.63 -11.28 12.05
CA SER A 24 23.22 -11.71 13.39
C SER A 24 21.89 -11.12 13.88
N ALA A 25 21.51 -9.91 13.46
CA ALA A 25 20.22 -9.30 13.84
C ALA A 25 19.06 -9.95 13.08
N LEU A 26 19.28 -10.23 11.80
CA LEU A 26 18.32 -10.86 10.89
C LEU A 26 18.29 -12.39 11.04
N GLU A 27 19.33 -13.01 11.59
CA GLU A 27 19.45 -14.46 11.78
C GLU A 27 18.26 -15.02 12.57
N GLY A 28 17.90 -14.40 13.68
CA GLY A 28 16.75 -14.89 14.44
C GLY A 28 15.40 -14.38 13.94
N VAL A 29 15.36 -13.39 13.04
CA VAL A 29 14.16 -13.13 12.22
C VAL A 29 13.97 -14.30 11.26
N THR A 30 15.05 -14.74 10.60
CA THR A 30 15.07 -15.91 9.71
C THR A 30 14.66 -17.19 10.45
N ALA A 31 15.16 -17.42 11.67
CA ALA A 31 14.77 -18.55 12.49
C ALA A 31 13.27 -18.53 12.83
N ASN A 32 12.74 -17.38 13.23
CA ASN A 32 11.31 -17.22 13.53
C ASN A 32 10.43 -17.44 12.29
N VAL A 33 10.85 -16.94 11.12
CA VAL A 33 10.13 -17.16 9.86
C VAL A 33 10.15 -18.65 9.48
N LYS A 34 11.27 -19.36 9.65
CA LYS A 34 11.34 -20.82 9.43
C LYS A 34 10.40 -21.58 10.37
N LEU A 35 10.34 -21.20 11.65
CA LEU A 35 9.41 -21.80 12.63
C LEU A 35 7.95 -21.54 12.24
N LEU A 36 7.62 -20.32 11.81
CA LEU A 36 6.29 -19.97 11.35
C LEU A 36 5.85 -20.81 10.15
N LEU A 37 6.72 -20.95 9.15
CA LEU A 37 6.45 -21.77 7.97
C LEU A 37 6.21 -23.24 8.33
N LYS A 38 7.02 -23.80 9.25
CA LYS A 38 6.83 -25.16 9.77
C LYS A 38 5.48 -25.29 10.49
N LEU A 39 5.14 -24.34 11.35
CA LEU A 39 3.89 -24.37 12.10
C LEU A 39 2.65 -24.21 11.20
N ILE A 40 2.75 -23.42 10.12
CA ILE A 40 1.71 -23.29 9.09
C ILE A 40 1.52 -24.63 8.38
N GLN A 41 2.61 -25.31 8.02
CA GLN A 41 2.55 -26.62 7.40
C GLN A 41 1.92 -27.66 8.35
N ASP A 42 2.36 -27.72 9.60
CA ASP A 42 1.80 -28.62 10.63
C ASP A 42 0.31 -28.33 10.89
N HIS A 43 -0.09 -27.05 10.90
CA HIS A 43 -1.49 -26.66 11.03
C HIS A 43 -2.31 -27.07 9.80
N LYS A 44 -1.75 -26.93 8.59
CA LYS A 44 -2.41 -27.33 7.34
C LYS A 44 -2.66 -28.84 7.33
N ASP A 45 -1.65 -29.63 7.69
CA ASP A 45 -1.74 -31.11 7.71
C ASP A 45 -2.67 -31.62 8.82
N ALA A 46 -2.78 -30.88 9.92
CA ALA A 46 -3.71 -31.18 11.00
C ALA A 46 -5.14 -30.69 10.74
N CYS A 47 -5.34 -29.63 9.93
CA CYS A 47 -6.66 -29.11 9.58
C CYS A 47 -7.55 -30.16 8.90
N ASP A 48 -6.94 -31.07 8.13
CA ASP A 48 -7.66 -32.13 7.42
C ASP A 48 -8.00 -33.33 8.32
N LYS A 49 -7.36 -33.45 9.49
CA LYS A 49 -7.46 -34.64 10.37
C LYS A 49 -8.09 -34.36 11.74
N GLU A 50 -8.07 -33.12 12.21
CA GLU A 50 -8.33 -32.78 13.60
C GLU A 50 -9.65 -32.00 13.78
N LYS A 51 -10.67 -32.66 14.33
CA LYS A 51 -11.98 -32.03 14.64
C LYS A 51 -11.92 -31.08 15.86
N ASN A 52 -10.79 -31.01 16.57
CA ASN A 52 -10.67 -30.33 17.85
C ASN A 52 -10.22 -28.86 17.68
N GLY A 53 -11.17 -27.94 17.79
CA GLY A 53 -10.95 -26.49 17.62
C GLY A 53 -9.90 -25.90 18.57
N SER A 54 -9.74 -26.46 19.78
CA SER A 54 -8.81 -25.95 20.79
C SER A 54 -7.34 -26.09 20.40
N ARG A 55 -6.94 -27.20 19.77
CA ARG A 55 -5.54 -27.39 19.32
C ARG A 55 -5.25 -26.54 18.09
N ARG A 56 -6.23 -26.39 17.20
CA ARG A 56 -6.15 -25.45 16.06
C ARG A 56 -5.96 -24.02 16.54
N MET A 57 -6.76 -23.59 17.51
CA MET A 57 -6.65 -22.27 18.13
C MET A 57 -5.29 -22.06 18.80
N LEU A 58 -4.77 -23.07 19.51
CA LEU A 58 -3.45 -22.99 20.13
C LEU A 58 -2.35 -22.79 19.07
N ARG A 59 -2.39 -23.54 17.96
CA ARG A 59 -1.42 -23.36 16.85
C ARG A 59 -1.52 -21.95 16.25
N VAL A 60 -2.73 -21.44 16.02
CA VAL A 60 -2.94 -20.07 15.53
C VAL A 60 -2.42 -19.02 16.51
N ALA A 61 -2.67 -19.18 17.81
CA ALA A 61 -2.14 -18.30 18.84
C ALA A 61 -0.60 -18.28 18.82
N THR A 62 0.04 -19.46 18.70
CA THR A 62 1.50 -19.56 18.56
C THR A 62 2.02 -18.87 17.29
N MET A 63 1.31 -18.98 16.15
CA MET A 63 1.67 -18.25 14.92
C MET A 63 1.66 -16.73 15.12
N ILE A 64 0.63 -16.21 15.80
CA ILE A 64 0.51 -14.78 16.10
C ILE A 64 1.70 -14.32 16.96
N THR A 65 2.03 -15.06 18.02
CA THR A 65 3.19 -14.74 18.87
C THR A 65 4.50 -14.73 18.09
N ILE A 66 4.70 -15.66 17.15
CA ILE A 66 5.91 -15.67 16.31
C ILE A 66 5.95 -14.44 15.39
N LEU A 67 4.82 -14.04 14.81
CA LEU A 67 4.71 -12.83 13.99
C LEU A 67 5.01 -11.55 14.78
N ASP A 68 4.51 -11.47 16.01
CA ASP A 68 4.79 -10.35 16.91
C ASP A 68 6.28 -10.23 17.21
N ASN A 69 6.94 -11.36 17.50
CA ASN A 69 8.39 -11.41 17.69
C ASN A 69 9.19 -10.99 16.44
N VAL A 70 8.74 -11.40 15.26
CA VAL A 70 9.37 -10.99 13.99
C VAL A 70 9.25 -9.48 13.81
N ARG A 71 8.06 -8.91 14.01
CA ARG A 71 7.81 -7.47 13.93
C ARG A 71 8.71 -6.70 14.90
N ASP A 72 8.75 -7.10 16.16
CA ASP A 72 9.54 -6.42 17.19
C ASP A 72 11.04 -6.42 16.87
N ARG A 73 11.55 -7.53 16.33
CA ARG A 73 12.95 -7.65 15.92
C ARG A 73 13.27 -6.82 14.68
N ILE A 74 12.38 -6.79 13.70
CA ILE A 74 12.53 -5.94 12.51
C ILE A 74 12.52 -4.47 12.92
N GLN A 75 11.58 -4.05 13.78
CA GLN A 75 11.48 -2.69 14.27
C GLN A 75 12.73 -2.27 15.05
N LYS A 76 13.22 -3.12 15.96
CA LYS A 76 14.49 -2.90 16.67
C LYS A 76 15.66 -2.78 15.69
N SER A 77 15.73 -3.64 14.68
CA SER A 77 16.79 -3.61 13.65
C SER A 77 16.73 -2.37 12.76
N GLN A 78 15.55 -1.80 12.53
CA GLN A 78 15.35 -0.57 11.76
C GLN A 78 15.60 0.72 12.59
N SER A 79 15.43 0.67 13.92
CA SER A 79 15.67 1.82 14.80
C SER A 79 17.15 2.24 14.92
N PHE A 80 18.09 1.40 14.52
CA PHE A 80 19.52 1.75 14.46
C PHE A 80 19.88 2.66 13.27
N GLY A 81 18.99 2.82 12.28
CA GLY A 81 19.24 3.61 11.06
C GLY A 81 18.63 5.02 11.04
N ASN A 82 17.73 5.35 11.97
CA ASN A 82 16.91 6.58 11.92
C ASN A 82 17.22 7.60 13.03
N LYS A 83 18.52 7.82 13.33
CA LYS A 83 18.97 8.95 14.19
C LYS A 83 19.68 10.06 13.41
N ARG A 84 19.25 10.33 12.17
CA ARG A 84 19.65 11.52 11.42
C ARG A 84 18.43 12.13 10.74
N SER A 85 17.69 12.97 11.47
CA SER A 85 16.87 14.05 10.87
C SER A 85 16.07 14.87 11.88
N GLU A 86 16.10 14.60 13.18
CA GLU A 86 15.37 15.45 14.13
C GLU A 86 16.17 16.67 14.63
N SER A 87 17.50 16.64 14.51
CA SER A 87 18.38 17.75 14.90
C SER A 87 18.57 18.83 13.81
N ASP A 88 18.22 18.56 12.55
CA ASP A 88 18.48 19.48 11.43
C ASP A 88 17.28 20.35 11.01
N LEU A 89 16.12 20.21 11.67
CA LEU A 89 14.95 21.07 11.43
C LEU A 89 14.72 22.11 12.54
N ARG A 90 15.62 22.23 13.52
CA ARG A 90 15.53 23.23 14.61
C ARG A 90 16.35 24.49 14.36
N ARG A 91 16.44 24.96 13.11
CA ARG A 91 17.22 26.15 12.78
C ARG A 91 16.48 27.15 11.91
N CYS A 92 15.31 27.59 12.36
CA CYS A 92 14.74 28.88 11.95
C CYS A 92 13.93 29.48 13.11
N ASN A 93 14.68 30.18 13.98
CA ASN A 93 14.31 31.37 14.77
C ASN A 93 12.85 31.53 15.23
N THR A 94 12.63 31.35 16.53
CA THR A 94 11.57 32.07 17.26
C THR A 94 12.08 32.41 18.65
N ASP A 95 13.01 33.37 18.74
CA ASP A 95 13.32 34.07 19.99
C ASP A 95 12.82 35.50 19.85
N LEU A 96 11.58 35.74 20.28
CA LEU A 96 11.13 37.08 20.66
C LEU A 96 10.63 37.00 22.09
N ARG A 97 11.48 37.50 22.99
CA ARG A 97 11.16 37.80 24.39
C ARG A 97 9.97 38.78 24.46
N PRO A 98 9.11 38.72 25.49
CA PRO A 98 8.14 39.76 25.77
C PRO A 98 8.79 40.88 26.58
N ASP A 99 9.05 42.02 25.95
CA ASP A 99 9.32 43.28 26.66
C ASP A 99 8.06 44.17 26.62
N ASN A 100 7.66 44.61 27.81
CA ASN A 100 6.54 45.49 28.10
C ASN A 100 6.87 46.94 27.76
N VAL A 101 6.15 47.62 26.85
CA VAL A 101 5.96 49.10 26.86
C VAL A 101 4.75 49.53 25.97
N PRO A 102 4.21 50.77 26.06
CA PRO A 102 2.78 51.04 26.26
C PRO A 102 2.05 51.54 25.00
N SER A 103 0.72 51.59 25.11
CA SER A 103 -0.25 52.06 24.11
C SER A 103 0.09 53.43 23.51
N ASP A 104 0.60 53.47 22.27
CA ASP A 104 0.30 54.54 21.28
C ASP A 104 0.84 54.28 19.86
N VAL A 105 0.77 53.03 19.36
CA VAL A 105 1.20 52.69 17.97
C VAL A 105 0.20 51.77 17.28
N LYS A 106 -1.06 52.20 17.18
CA LYS A 106 -2.10 51.43 16.46
C LYS A 106 -2.12 51.66 14.95
N GLN A 107 -1.49 52.73 14.44
CA GLN A 107 -1.67 53.14 13.04
C GLN A 107 -0.54 52.71 12.08
N ILE A 108 0.61 52.22 12.59
CA ILE A 108 1.76 51.78 11.76
C ILE A 108 1.76 50.26 11.53
N ARG A 109 1.06 49.49 12.37
CA ARG A 109 1.01 48.01 12.25
C ARG A 109 0.07 47.52 11.16
N GLU A 110 -0.91 48.32 10.74
CA GLU A 110 -1.94 47.88 9.79
C GLU A 110 -1.41 47.81 8.34
N SER A 111 -0.53 48.74 7.93
CA SER A 111 0.05 48.74 6.58
C SER A 111 1.09 47.63 6.35
N ALA A 112 1.84 47.23 7.38
CA ALA A 112 2.82 46.15 7.28
C ALA A 112 2.17 44.75 7.19
N VAL A 113 0.99 44.60 7.79
CA VAL A 113 0.22 43.33 7.76
C VAL A 113 -0.38 43.08 6.39
N ASP A 114 -0.78 44.13 5.66
CA ASP A 114 -1.33 44.01 4.31
C ASP A 114 -0.26 43.62 3.26
N GLU A 115 0.95 44.15 3.36
CA GLU A 115 2.08 43.74 2.50
C GLU A 115 2.50 42.28 2.72
N GLU A 116 2.51 41.83 3.97
CA GLU A 116 2.79 40.44 4.32
C GLU A 116 1.68 39.50 3.78
N ASN A 117 0.41 39.89 3.91
CA ASN A 117 -0.72 39.15 3.35
C ASN A 117 -0.64 39.05 1.82
N GLU A 118 -0.28 40.14 1.14
CA GLU A 118 -0.11 40.14 -0.32
C GLU A 118 1.07 39.26 -0.75
N ARG A 119 2.18 39.30 -0.01
CA ARG A 119 3.33 38.42 -0.24
C ARG A 119 2.97 36.95 -0.06
N LEU A 120 2.25 36.60 1.01
CA LEU A 120 1.77 35.24 1.26
C LEU A 120 0.82 34.76 0.17
N ARG A 121 -0.05 35.63 -0.35
CA ARG A 121 -0.92 35.30 -1.50
C ARG A 121 -0.12 35.02 -2.77
N LYS A 122 0.93 35.82 -3.04
CA LYS A 122 1.85 35.59 -4.18
C LYS A 122 2.60 34.27 -4.03
N GLU A 123 3.09 33.95 -2.84
CA GLU A 123 3.81 32.71 -2.56
C GLU A 123 2.90 31.47 -2.64
N LEU A 124 1.66 31.57 -2.12
CA LEU A 124 0.65 30.51 -2.25
C LEU A 124 0.32 30.23 -3.71
N ASN A 125 0.15 31.27 -4.53
CA ASN A 125 -0.10 31.14 -5.97
C ASN A 125 1.09 30.52 -6.71
N ALA A 126 2.32 30.91 -6.38
CA ALA A 126 3.54 30.31 -6.92
C ALA A 126 3.65 28.81 -6.55
N SER A 127 3.34 28.46 -5.30
CA SER A 127 3.34 27.07 -4.83
C SER A 127 2.27 26.23 -5.53
N LEU A 128 1.07 26.79 -5.74
CA LEU A 128 0.01 26.13 -6.51
C LEU A 128 0.41 25.92 -7.98
N ALA A 129 1.10 26.86 -8.59
CA ALA A 129 1.63 26.73 -9.95
C ALA A 129 2.70 25.63 -10.03
N ALA A 130 3.63 25.58 -9.07
CA ALA A 130 4.65 24.54 -8.97
C ALA A 130 4.01 23.14 -8.80
N ARG A 131 2.98 23.01 -7.96
CA ARG A 131 2.24 21.76 -7.76
C ARG A 131 1.53 21.30 -9.03
N LYS A 132 0.88 22.21 -9.77
CA LYS A 132 0.23 21.89 -11.06
C LYS A 132 1.25 21.43 -12.09
N SER A 133 2.42 22.07 -12.15
CA SER A 133 3.52 21.66 -13.02
C SER A 133 4.03 20.26 -12.68
N LEU A 134 4.25 19.97 -11.39
CA LEU A 134 4.66 18.64 -10.94
C LEU A 134 3.61 17.57 -11.26
N GLN A 135 2.32 17.87 -11.07
CA GLN A 135 1.23 16.97 -11.42
C GLN A 135 1.19 16.67 -12.94
N ALA A 136 1.46 17.68 -13.78
CA ALA A 136 1.56 17.49 -15.22
C ALA A 136 2.74 16.58 -15.59
N MET A 137 3.92 16.76 -14.95
CA MET A 137 5.09 15.90 -15.16
C MET A 137 4.84 14.45 -14.71
N CYS A 138 4.21 14.23 -13.56
CA CYS A 138 3.84 12.89 -13.12
C CYS A 138 2.85 12.22 -14.10
N SER A 139 1.98 12.99 -14.72
CA SER A 139 1.02 12.50 -15.72
C SER A 139 1.69 12.17 -17.07
N SER A 140 2.72 12.92 -17.49
CA SER A 140 3.47 12.63 -18.72
C SER A 140 4.41 11.44 -18.57
N PHE A 141 5.03 11.27 -17.40
CA PHE A 141 5.93 10.13 -17.12
C PHE A 141 5.22 8.77 -17.27
N GLY A 142 3.93 8.69 -16.91
CA GLY A 142 3.11 7.51 -17.15
C GLY A 142 2.95 7.19 -18.65
N LYS A 143 2.78 8.20 -19.49
CA LYS A 143 2.65 8.06 -20.95
C LYS A 143 3.98 7.66 -21.60
N GLU A 144 5.10 8.21 -21.15
CA GLU A 144 6.44 7.83 -21.62
C GLU A 144 6.74 6.35 -21.34
N LYS A 145 6.38 5.87 -20.14
CA LYS A 145 6.51 4.45 -19.78
C LYS A 145 5.67 3.54 -20.69
N GLU A 146 4.48 3.97 -21.06
CA GLU A 146 3.60 3.24 -21.98
C GLU A 146 4.15 3.22 -23.42
N ILE A 147 4.67 4.35 -23.90
CA ILE A 147 5.33 4.44 -25.21
C ILE A 147 6.57 3.55 -25.27
N MET A 148 7.41 3.55 -24.22
CA MET A 148 8.61 2.72 -24.16
C MET A 148 8.27 1.22 -24.17
N ALA A 149 7.23 0.80 -23.45
CA ALA A 149 6.73 -0.58 -23.50
C ALA A 149 6.24 -0.95 -24.91
N ALA A 150 5.52 -0.05 -25.58
CA ALA A 150 5.01 -0.25 -26.93
C ALA A 150 6.12 -0.27 -28.02
N GLN A 151 7.24 0.41 -27.80
CA GLN A 151 8.41 0.34 -28.69
C GLN A 151 9.19 -0.96 -28.50
N LEU A 152 9.36 -1.42 -27.25
CA LEU A 152 10.02 -2.70 -26.96
C LEU A 152 9.23 -3.89 -27.53
N SER A 153 7.89 -3.87 -27.45
CA SER A 153 7.06 -4.91 -28.04
C SER A 153 7.17 -4.94 -29.57
N ARG A 154 7.17 -3.76 -30.22
CA ARG A 154 7.35 -3.64 -31.68
C ARG A 154 8.72 -4.16 -32.14
N LYS A 155 9.80 -3.81 -31.44
CA LYS A 155 11.15 -4.33 -31.75
C LYS A 155 11.22 -5.85 -31.65
N LYS A 156 10.65 -6.45 -30.60
CA LYS A 156 10.61 -7.92 -30.45
C LYS A 156 9.83 -8.61 -31.58
N VAL A 157 8.69 -8.04 -31.98
CA VAL A 157 7.91 -8.56 -33.12
C VAL A 157 8.72 -8.48 -34.41
N GLN A 158 9.41 -7.37 -34.67
CA GLN A 158 10.23 -7.19 -35.85
C GLN A 158 11.43 -8.15 -35.89
N GLU A 159 12.09 -8.38 -34.75
CA GLU A 159 13.17 -9.36 -34.61
C GLU A 159 12.69 -10.79 -34.90
N CYS A 160 11.50 -11.17 -34.42
CA CYS A 160 10.90 -12.46 -34.74
C CYS A 160 10.62 -12.61 -36.25
N VAL A 161 10.12 -11.55 -36.90
CA VAL A 161 9.85 -11.56 -38.35
C VAL A 161 11.15 -11.71 -39.17
N SER A 162 12.23 -11.03 -38.79
CA SER A 162 13.53 -11.13 -39.46
C SER A 162 14.15 -12.53 -39.31
N LYS A 163 14.11 -13.11 -38.10
CA LYS A 163 14.61 -14.48 -37.84
C LYS A 163 13.87 -15.56 -38.64
N HIS A 164 12.59 -15.34 -38.96
CA HIS A 164 11.81 -16.24 -39.81
C HIS A 164 12.10 -16.05 -41.31
N LYS A 165 12.59 -14.89 -41.76
CA LYS A 165 13.00 -14.66 -43.15
C LYS A 165 14.38 -15.23 -43.47
N GLU A 166 15.34 -15.14 -42.55
CA GLU A 166 16.71 -15.67 -42.75
C GLU A 166 16.73 -17.21 -42.88
N LYS A 167 15.85 -17.92 -42.16
CA LYS A 167 15.73 -19.39 -42.23
C LYS A 167 15.17 -19.92 -43.57
N LYS A 168 14.62 -19.08 -44.45
CA LYS A 168 14.04 -19.52 -45.75
C LYS A 168 15.04 -19.56 -46.91
N TYR A 169 16.25 -18.99 -46.78
CA TYR A 169 17.18 -18.81 -47.91
C TYR A 169 18.51 -19.57 -47.81
N GLY A 170 18.72 -20.41 -46.78
CA GLY A 170 19.97 -21.15 -46.62
C GLY A 170 19.77 -22.56 -46.06
N GLY A 171 19.44 -23.53 -46.92
CA GLY A 171 19.38 -24.93 -46.51
C GLY A 171 18.64 -25.83 -47.50
N VAL A 172 19.30 -26.20 -48.58
CA VAL A 172 18.96 -27.39 -49.37
C VAL A 172 19.43 -28.60 -48.57
N GLY A 173 18.51 -29.40 -48.05
CA GLY A 173 18.82 -30.62 -47.29
C GLY A 173 17.55 -31.31 -46.81
N GLY A 174 17.02 -32.22 -47.63
CA GLY A 174 15.85 -33.04 -47.32
C GLY A 174 16.13 -34.00 -46.17
N GLY A 175 15.27 -33.97 -45.15
CA GLY A 175 15.28 -34.95 -44.05
C GLY A 175 14.56 -34.49 -42.78
N GLU A 176 14.61 -33.19 -42.44
CA GLU A 176 14.14 -32.69 -41.14
C GLU A 176 12.76 -32.00 -41.15
N SER A 177 12.02 -32.10 -42.26
CA SER A 177 10.74 -31.41 -42.43
C SER A 177 9.71 -31.79 -41.35
N GLN A 178 9.68 -33.07 -40.96
CA GLN A 178 8.69 -33.59 -40.02
C GLN A 178 9.00 -33.22 -38.54
N GLY A 179 10.28 -33.23 -38.14
CA GLY A 179 10.69 -32.83 -36.80
C GLY A 179 10.53 -31.33 -36.54
N ASN A 180 10.76 -30.51 -37.58
CA ASN A 180 10.52 -29.08 -37.53
C ASN A 180 9.02 -28.74 -37.40
N VAL A 181 8.14 -29.46 -38.11
CA VAL A 181 6.68 -29.29 -38.01
C VAL A 181 6.18 -29.65 -36.61
N ALA A 182 6.61 -30.77 -36.02
CA ALA A 182 6.20 -31.17 -34.67
C ALA A 182 6.66 -30.15 -33.60
N LEU A 183 7.88 -29.61 -33.73
CA LEU A 183 8.37 -28.54 -32.85
C LEU A 183 7.61 -27.23 -33.05
N GLN A 184 7.23 -26.90 -34.28
CA GLN A 184 6.44 -25.72 -34.60
C GLN A 184 5.03 -25.82 -34.00
N GLU A 185 4.37 -26.97 -34.11
CA GLU A 185 3.05 -27.22 -33.49
C GLU A 185 3.12 -27.15 -31.96
N ARG A 186 4.15 -27.75 -31.34
CA ARG A 186 4.35 -27.67 -29.89
C ARG A 186 4.58 -26.23 -29.42
N ASN A 187 5.41 -25.46 -30.14
CA ASN A 187 5.65 -24.06 -29.82
C ASN A 187 4.39 -23.21 -29.98
N LYS A 188 3.56 -23.51 -30.98
CA LYS A 188 2.26 -22.87 -31.17
C LYS A 188 1.33 -23.16 -29.99
N ALA A 189 1.20 -24.43 -29.60
CA ALA A 189 0.38 -24.84 -28.46
C ALA A 189 0.85 -24.19 -27.13
N LEU A 190 2.16 -24.15 -26.89
CA LEU A 190 2.73 -23.49 -25.71
C LEU A 190 2.46 -21.97 -25.72
N SER A 191 2.54 -21.34 -26.89
CA SER A 191 2.25 -19.90 -27.04
C SER A 191 0.77 -19.59 -26.76
N GLU A 192 -0.14 -20.44 -27.24
CA GLU A 192 -1.58 -20.33 -26.98
C GLU A 192 -1.90 -20.53 -25.50
N GLN A 193 -1.26 -21.52 -24.85
CA GLN A 193 -1.42 -21.76 -23.42
C GLN A 193 -0.88 -20.60 -22.57
N LEU A 194 0.26 -20.01 -22.98
CA LEU A 194 0.82 -18.83 -22.32
C LEU A 194 -0.12 -17.63 -22.46
N LEU A 195 -0.68 -17.39 -23.65
CA LEU A 195 -1.64 -16.31 -23.88
C LEU A 195 -2.89 -16.48 -23.02
N LYS A 196 -3.46 -17.69 -22.98
CA LYS A 196 -4.61 -18.03 -22.13
C LYS A 196 -4.32 -17.80 -20.64
N SER A 197 -3.12 -18.17 -20.18
CA SER A 197 -2.68 -17.96 -18.80
C SER A 197 -2.49 -16.48 -18.47
N LEU A 198 -1.94 -15.69 -19.41
CA LEU A 198 -1.81 -14.24 -19.27
C LEU A 198 -3.17 -13.54 -19.22
N ASP A 199 -4.12 -13.96 -20.04
CA ASP A 199 -5.48 -13.42 -20.02
C ASP A 199 -6.21 -13.78 -18.72
N GLY A 200 -6.02 -15.00 -18.23
CA GLY A 200 -6.47 -15.42 -16.90
C GLY A 200 -5.90 -14.54 -15.78
N TYR A 201 -4.59 -14.30 -15.79
CA TYR A 201 -3.93 -13.42 -14.82
C TYR A 201 -4.43 -11.98 -14.91
N ARG A 202 -4.60 -11.41 -16.11
CA ARG A 202 -5.16 -10.07 -16.31
C ARG A 202 -6.59 -9.98 -15.77
N SER A 203 -7.42 -10.98 -16.04
CA SER A 203 -8.78 -11.08 -15.54
C SER A 203 -8.81 -11.07 -14.01
N MET A 204 -8.01 -11.93 -13.39
CA MET A 204 -7.89 -12.02 -11.93
C MET A 204 -7.34 -10.73 -11.31
N LYS A 205 -6.37 -10.08 -11.94
CA LYS A 205 -5.85 -8.77 -11.52
C LYS A 205 -6.95 -7.69 -11.53
N ARG A 206 -7.84 -7.69 -12.53
CA ARG A 206 -8.99 -6.77 -12.57
C ARG A 206 -9.97 -7.06 -11.42
N LYS A 207 -10.31 -8.33 -11.19
CA LYS A 207 -11.20 -8.74 -10.08
C LYS A 207 -10.63 -8.35 -8.71
N LEU A 208 -9.33 -8.56 -8.50
CA LEU A 208 -8.65 -8.15 -7.27
C LEU A 208 -8.76 -6.63 -7.06
N LYS A 209 -8.56 -5.83 -8.12
CA LYS A 209 -8.68 -4.37 -8.04
C LYS A 209 -10.10 -3.93 -7.68
N LEU A 210 -11.12 -4.56 -8.29
CA LEU A 210 -12.53 -4.28 -7.97
C LEU A 210 -12.84 -4.61 -6.50
N ALA A 211 -12.40 -5.78 -6.02
CA ALA A 211 -12.59 -6.18 -4.62
C ALA A 211 -11.86 -5.23 -3.64
N GLN A 212 -10.65 -4.76 -3.99
CA GLN A 212 -9.95 -3.76 -3.20
C GLN A 212 -10.70 -2.43 -3.13
N GLU A 213 -11.26 -1.96 -4.25
CA GLU A 213 -12.04 -0.72 -4.29
C GLU A 213 -13.34 -0.85 -3.47
N GLU A 214 -14.03 -1.99 -3.57
CA GLU A 214 -15.19 -2.30 -2.75
C GLU A 214 -14.86 -2.34 -1.25
N ASN A 215 -13.76 -2.99 -0.87
CA ASN A 215 -13.27 -3.00 0.51
C ASN A 215 -12.99 -1.59 1.04
N VAL A 216 -12.35 -0.73 0.23
CA VAL A 216 -12.12 0.67 0.61
C VAL A 216 -13.44 1.40 0.86
N LYS A 217 -14.45 1.21 -0.01
CA LYS A 217 -15.79 1.81 0.18
C LYS A 217 -16.46 1.29 1.44
N MET A 218 -16.34 -0.01 1.73
CA MET A 218 -16.86 -0.62 2.95
C MET A 218 -16.19 -0.04 4.21
N HIS A 219 -14.87 0.09 4.21
CA HIS A 219 -14.13 0.70 5.32
C HIS A 219 -14.58 2.14 5.56
N ALA A 220 -14.76 2.95 4.51
CA ALA A 220 -15.27 4.31 4.66
C ALA A 220 -16.65 4.36 5.33
N THR A 221 -17.57 3.44 4.95
CA THR A 221 -18.89 3.36 5.61
C THR A 221 -18.81 2.88 7.06
N MET A 222 -17.89 1.96 7.36
CA MET A 222 -17.66 1.47 8.72
C MET A 222 -17.05 2.56 9.61
N ASP A 223 -16.17 3.39 9.08
CA ASP A 223 -15.59 4.54 9.79
C ASP A 223 -16.67 5.59 10.11
N GLU A 224 -17.59 5.87 9.19
CA GLU A 224 -18.74 6.74 9.47
C GLU A 224 -19.62 6.19 10.62
N MET A 225 -19.87 4.88 10.61
CA MET A 225 -20.60 4.20 11.68
C MET A 225 -19.84 4.32 13.01
N ARG A 226 -18.53 4.07 13.00
CA ARG A 226 -17.67 4.20 14.19
C ARG A 226 -17.73 5.59 14.79
N GLU A 227 -17.64 6.63 13.97
CA GLU A 227 -17.74 8.03 14.44
C GLU A 227 -19.11 8.33 15.07
N LYS A 228 -20.19 7.82 14.49
CA LYS A 228 -21.53 7.96 15.08
C LYS A 228 -21.63 7.22 16.41
N ILE A 229 -21.04 6.02 16.54
CA ILE A 229 -21.04 5.24 17.79
C ILE A 229 -20.27 6.01 18.87
N MET A 230 -19.07 6.50 18.54
CA MET A 230 -18.26 7.29 19.44
C MET A 230 -18.99 8.55 19.94
N ARG A 231 -19.68 9.27 19.05
CA ARG A 231 -20.52 10.42 19.43
C ARG A 231 -21.68 10.03 20.34
N SER A 232 -22.37 8.93 20.04
CA SER A 232 -23.47 8.44 20.86
C SER A 232 -23.01 8.06 22.28
N LEU A 233 -21.86 7.38 22.38
CA LEU A 233 -21.29 6.95 23.64
C LEU A 233 -20.86 8.15 24.49
N LYS A 234 -20.25 9.17 23.86
CA LYS A 234 -19.90 10.42 24.53
C LYS A 234 -21.14 11.14 25.07
N ARG A 235 -22.21 11.23 24.27
CA ARG A 235 -23.49 11.82 24.70
C ARG A 235 -24.07 11.09 25.91
N VAL A 236 -24.14 9.75 25.86
CA VAL A 236 -24.62 8.92 26.98
C VAL A 236 -23.77 9.14 28.24
N GLY A 237 -22.45 9.19 28.09
CA GLY A 237 -21.53 9.48 29.20
C GLY A 237 -21.79 10.84 29.85
N SER A 238 -21.89 11.90 29.04
CA SER A 238 -22.20 13.25 29.54
C SER A 238 -23.59 13.35 30.16
N PHE A 239 -24.58 12.65 29.60
CA PHE A 239 -25.93 12.59 30.17
C PHE A 239 -25.94 11.92 31.55
N LYS A 240 -25.26 10.78 31.67
CA LYS A 240 -25.09 10.05 32.94
C LYS A 240 -24.41 10.92 34.01
N GLU A 241 -23.39 11.69 33.63
CA GLU A 241 -22.67 12.59 34.53
C GLU A 241 -23.59 13.71 35.05
N ARG A 242 -24.34 14.37 34.16
CA ARG A 242 -25.31 15.41 34.56
C ARG A 242 -26.40 14.87 35.49
N LEU A 243 -26.94 13.68 35.21
CA LEU A 243 -27.90 13.02 36.10
C LEU A 243 -27.31 12.76 37.49
N SER A 244 -26.05 12.36 37.57
CA SER A 244 -25.36 12.08 38.83
C SER A 244 -25.13 13.35 39.66
N LEU A 245 -24.82 14.47 39.00
CA LEU A 245 -24.58 15.78 39.64
C LEU A 245 -25.87 16.48 40.11
N SER A 246 -27.02 16.15 39.52
CA SER A 246 -28.30 16.80 39.80
C SER A 246 -29.07 16.23 41.02
N SER A 247 -28.49 15.30 41.77
CA SER A 247 -29.19 14.60 42.87
C SER A 247 -29.55 15.47 44.08
N GLY A 248 -29.08 16.73 44.16
CA GLY A 248 -29.29 17.63 45.32
C GLY A 248 -30.13 18.89 45.06
N SER A 249 -30.43 19.24 43.81
CA SER A 249 -31.22 20.41 43.43
C SER A 249 -32.13 20.07 42.25
N LYS A 250 -33.36 20.61 42.21
CA LYS A 250 -34.37 20.36 41.15
C LYS A 250 -33.71 20.22 39.76
N PRO A 251 -33.83 19.06 39.09
CA PRO A 251 -33.17 18.85 37.81
C PRO A 251 -33.74 19.79 36.76
N GLN A 252 -32.88 20.62 36.17
CA GLN A 252 -33.15 21.35 34.93
C GLN A 252 -32.60 20.57 33.72
N ILE A 253 -32.64 19.24 33.80
CA ILE A 253 -32.15 18.36 32.74
C ILE A 253 -33.37 17.94 31.92
N ASP A 254 -33.43 18.37 30.67
CA ASP A 254 -34.44 17.90 29.73
C ASP A 254 -34.09 16.48 29.27
N VAL A 255 -34.54 15.50 30.07
CA VAL A 255 -34.40 14.07 29.78
C VAL A 255 -35.09 13.72 28.47
N GLN A 256 -36.19 14.41 28.13
CA GLN A 256 -36.93 14.15 26.91
C GLN A 256 -36.12 14.56 25.67
N GLU A 257 -35.46 15.72 25.71
CA GLU A 257 -34.56 16.17 24.64
C GLU A 257 -33.40 15.18 24.41
N GLU A 258 -32.78 14.67 25.47
CA GLU A 258 -31.69 13.69 25.34
C GLU A 258 -32.15 12.33 24.81
N ILE A 259 -33.36 11.89 25.16
CA ILE A 259 -33.98 10.68 24.59
C ILE A 259 -34.22 10.88 23.10
N LEU A 260 -34.85 11.99 22.68
CA LEU A 260 -35.10 12.31 21.27
C LEU A 260 -33.78 12.37 20.46
N ALA A 261 -32.74 12.96 21.05
CA ALA A 261 -31.44 13.07 20.42
C ALA A 261 -30.72 11.71 20.27
N LEU A 262 -30.99 10.75 21.16
CA LEU A 262 -30.51 9.38 21.04
C LEU A 262 -31.31 8.57 20.03
N GLU A 263 -32.64 8.70 20.02
CA GLU A 263 -33.53 8.06 19.03
C GLU A 263 -33.13 8.42 17.60
N SER A 264 -32.89 9.71 17.32
CA SER A 264 -32.42 10.18 16.01
C SER A 264 -31.08 9.54 15.59
N ILE A 265 -30.16 9.31 16.54
CA ILE A 265 -28.90 8.62 16.27
C ILE A 265 -29.15 7.13 15.98
N PHE A 266 -30.03 6.47 16.72
CA PHE A 266 -30.36 5.05 16.52
C PHE A 266 -31.09 4.79 15.20
N GLU A 267 -32.00 5.67 14.78
CA GLU A 267 -32.60 5.63 13.44
C GLU A 267 -31.52 5.73 12.35
N CYS A 268 -30.53 6.60 12.54
CA CYS A 268 -29.40 6.72 11.63
C CYS A 268 -28.60 5.41 11.51
N PHE A 269 -28.41 4.68 12.62
CA PHE A 269 -27.78 3.35 12.59
C PHE A 269 -28.63 2.32 11.86
N GLN A 270 -29.92 2.27 12.13
CA GLN A 270 -30.85 1.36 11.46
C GLN A 270 -30.83 1.56 9.94
N MET A 271 -30.81 2.81 9.48
CA MET A 271 -30.66 3.12 8.05
C MET A 271 -29.30 2.66 7.48
N MET A 272 -28.20 2.78 8.23
CA MET A 272 -26.89 2.32 7.75
C MET A 272 -26.78 0.79 7.69
N VAL A 273 -27.32 0.07 8.67
CA VAL A 273 -27.35 -1.40 8.70
C VAL A 273 -28.17 -1.95 7.54
N THR A 274 -29.39 -1.44 7.32
CA THR A 274 -30.24 -1.86 6.20
C THR A 274 -29.62 -1.56 4.82
N LYS A 275 -28.81 -0.50 4.69
CA LYS A 275 -28.02 -0.23 3.47
C LYS A 275 -26.91 -1.26 3.25
N TYR A 276 -26.34 -1.82 4.31
CA TYR A 276 -25.27 -2.80 4.22
C TYR A 276 -25.81 -4.19 3.87
N ASP A 277 -26.92 -4.60 4.49
CA ASP A 277 -27.54 -5.91 4.24
C ASP A 277 -27.97 -6.08 2.77
N LYS A 278 -28.46 -5.00 2.14
CA LYS A 278 -28.82 -4.99 0.71
C LYS A 278 -27.61 -5.19 -0.21
N LYS A 279 -26.42 -4.75 0.19
CA LYS A 279 -25.19 -4.88 -0.62
C LYS A 279 -24.56 -6.27 -0.52
N GLN A 280 -24.72 -6.97 0.60
CA GLN A 280 -24.20 -8.33 0.73
C GLN A 280 -24.89 -9.34 -0.21
N GLY A 281 -26.15 -9.10 -0.60
CA GLY A 281 -26.88 -9.95 -1.55
C GLY A 281 -26.37 -9.92 -3.00
N GLU A 282 -25.58 -8.91 -3.37
CA GLU A 282 -24.99 -8.76 -4.72
C GLU A 282 -23.54 -9.22 -4.81
N CYS A 283 -22.92 -9.60 -3.68
CA CYS A 283 -21.54 -10.06 -3.66
C CYS A 283 -21.46 -11.45 -4.31
N ILE A 284 -20.96 -11.50 -5.55
CA ILE A 284 -20.81 -12.71 -6.35
C ILE A 284 -19.98 -13.73 -5.55
N GLN A 285 -20.65 -14.80 -5.09
CA GLN A 285 -19.96 -15.96 -4.54
C GLN A 285 -18.86 -16.41 -5.51
N PRO A 286 -17.63 -16.71 -5.03
CA PRO A 286 -16.59 -17.24 -5.89
C PRO A 286 -16.94 -18.68 -6.28
N LYS A 287 -17.82 -18.82 -7.28
CA LYS A 287 -18.07 -20.08 -7.97
C LYS A 287 -16.94 -20.28 -8.98
N GLY A 288 -15.83 -20.77 -8.47
CA GLY A 288 -14.65 -21.07 -9.27
C GLY A 288 -13.88 -22.18 -8.60
N GLU A 289 -14.25 -23.43 -8.88
CA GLU A 289 -13.39 -24.59 -8.64
C GLU A 289 -12.04 -24.32 -9.30
N ILE A 290 -11.03 -24.10 -8.46
CA ILE A 290 -9.63 -24.10 -8.90
C ILE A 290 -9.32 -25.56 -9.17
N ASN A 291 -9.59 -26.01 -10.41
CA ASN A 291 -9.07 -27.27 -10.92
C ASN A 291 -7.55 -27.15 -10.97
N ALA A 292 -6.90 -27.57 -9.89
CA ALA A 292 -5.46 -27.76 -9.85
C ALA A 292 -5.11 -28.84 -10.88
N CYS A 293 -4.33 -28.47 -11.90
CA CYS A 293 -3.71 -29.42 -12.82
C CYS A 293 -3.05 -30.53 -12.01
N LYS A 294 -3.48 -31.78 -12.23
CA LYS A 294 -2.84 -32.97 -11.69
C LYS A 294 -1.37 -33.00 -12.14
N PRO A 295 -0.42 -33.34 -11.26
CA PRO A 295 0.96 -33.57 -11.68
C PRO A 295 0.99 -34.84 -12.54
N SER A 296 1.42 -34.69 -13.80
CA SER A 296 1.68 -35.80 -14.70
C SER A 296 2.93 -36.52 -14.21
N VAL A 297 2.76 -37.62 -13.48
CA VAL A 297 3.82 -38.58 -13.18
C VAL A 297 4.00 -39.41 -14.45
N LEU A 298 5.14 -39.24 -15.12
CA LEU A 298 5.65 -40.23 -16.05
C LEU A 298 6.88 -40.87 -15.41
N ALA A 299 6.73 -42.16 -15.14
CA ALA A 299 7.82 -43.12 -14.98
C ALA A 299 8.47 -43.39 -16.35
#